data_AF-A0AAW5EV55-F1
#
_entry.id   AF-A0AAW5EV55-F1
#
_cell.length_a   1.000
_cell.length_b   1.000
_cell.length_c   1.000
_cell.angle_alpha   90.00
_cell.angle_beta   90.00
_cell.angle_gamma   90.00
#
_symmetry.space_group_name_H-M   'P 1'
#
loop_
_entity.id
_entity.type
_entity.pdbx_description
1 polymer ?
#
loop_
_entity_poly.entity_id
_entity_poly.type
_entity_poly.pdbx_seq_one_letter_code
_entity_poly.pdbx_strand_id
1 'polypeptide(L)'
;MTGVALTVMPPTDAGRFTLAQRNSLLHDGISTFTVDDSGTVNIERLVTTYQENAEGVPDDSYLDIETLMTAMICLQDMRIYLASMFAGFILVADGTKISAGAKATTAQLIGKACAARYNWQCSQLWAQNAATFAASLQSQNQGGGQVFLLMPYDFANQLWVIAG
;
A
#
# COMPACT_ATOMS: atom_id res chain seq x y z
N MET A 1 5.44 21.55 -9.24
CA MET A 1 5.18 20.11 -9.32
C MET A 1 6.52 19.45 -9.62
N THR A 2 7.11 18.75 -8.66
CA THR A 2 8.34 17.98 -8.88
C THR A 2 7.95 16.68 -9.57
N GLY A 3 7.86 16.71 -10.90
CA GLY A 3 7.68 15.50 -11.71
C GLY A 3 8.96 14.65 -11.69
N VAL A 4 8.82 13.37 -12.02
CA VAL A 4 9.99 12.49 -12.21
C VAL A 4 10.59 12.80 -13.58
N ALA A 5 11.80 13.34 -13.58
CA ALA A 5 12.53 13.67 -14.82
C ALA A 5 13.02 12.39 -15.51
N LEU A 6 12.81 12.31 -16.81
CA LEU A 6 13.25 11.22 -17.66
C LEU A 6 14.52 11.59 -18.43
N THR A 7 15.47 10.66 -18.50
CA THR A 7 16.71 10.81 -19.28
C THR A 7 16.46 10.50 -20.77
N VAL A 8 15.52 11.21 -21.39
CA VAL A 8 15.12 11.02 -22.79
C VAL A 8 15.06 12.34 -23.53
N MET A 9 15.20 12.30 -24.86
CA MET A 9 15.04 13.48 -25.71
C MET A 9 13.56 13.87 -25.79
N PRO A 10 13.21 15.16 -25.69
CA PRO A 10 11.82 15.58 -25.84
C PRO A 10 11.31 15.27 -27.26
N PRO A 11 10.03 14.89 -27.41
CA PRO A 11 9.43 14.70 -28.72
C PRO A 11 9.31 16.03 -29.48
N THR A 12 9.19 15.93 -30.80
CA THR A 12 8.81 17.06 -31.65
C THR A 12 7.43 17.59 -31.26
N ASP A 13 7.07 18.80 -31.70
CA ASP A 13 5.78 19.43 -31.33
C ASP A 13 4.56 18.58 -31.72
N ALA A 14 4.66 17.79 -32.81
CA ALA A 14 3.63 16.85 -33.21
C ALA A 14 3.42 15.68 -32.23
N GLY A 15 4.44 15.35 -31.43
CA GLY A 15 4.38 14.30 -30.39
C GLY A 15 3.99 14.81 -29.01
N ARG A 16 3.61 16.10 -28.87
CA ARG A 16 3.19 16.67 -27.59
C ARG A 16 1.67 16.60 -27.45
N PHE A 17 1.22 15.94 -26.38
CA PHE A 17 -0.21 15.84 -26.08
C PHE A 17 -0.74 17.13 -25.44
N THR A 18 -1.91 17.57 -25.88
CA THR A 18 -2.69 18.62 -25.21
C THR A 18 -3.19 18.13 -23.85
N LEU A 19 -3.56 19.05 -22.95
CA LEU A 19 -4.09 18.69 -21.63
C LEU A 19 -5.31 17.76 -21.72
N ALA A 20 -6.23 18.02 -22.66
CA ALA A 20 -7.41 17.18 -22.86
C ALA A 20 -7.04 15.75 -23.31
N GLN A 21 -6.09 15.61 -24.24
CA GLN A 21 -5.58 14.30 -24.67
C GLN A 21 -4.89 13.57 -23.52
N ARG A 22 -4.09 14.27 -22.71
CA ARG A 22 -3.46 13.66 -21.53
C ARG A 22 -4.49 13.18 -20.52
N ASN A 23 -5.54 13.95 -20.26
CA ASN A 23 -6.60 13.52 -19.35
C ASN A 23 -7.32 12.27 -19.87
N SER A 24 -7.64 12.20 -21.17
CA SER A 24 -8.19 10.98 -21.78
C SER A 24 -7.25 9.78 -21.62
N LEU A 25 -5.96 9.95 -21.91
CA LEU A 25 -4.97 8.87 -21.77
C LEU A 25 -4.85 8.38 -20.32
N LEU A 26 -4.94 9.27 -19.33
CA LEU A 26 -4.93 8.88 -17.91
C LEU A 26 -6.14 8.02 -17.55
N HIS A 27 -7.33 8.36 -18.07
CA HIS A 27 -8.53 7.52 -17.89
C HIS A 27 -8.46 6.21 -18.68
N ASP A 28 -7.64 6.16 -19.73
CA ASP A 28 -7.31 4.94 -20.47
C ASP A 28 -6.12 4.17 -19.85
N GLY A 29 -5.69 4.49 -18.62
CA GLY A 29 -4.64 3.76 -17.90
C GLY A 29 -3.23 3.95 -18.50
N ILE A 30 -3.01 5.04 -19.23
CA ILE A 30 -1.73 5.39 -19.85
C ILE A 30 -1.12 6.57 -19.09
N SER A 31 0.05 6.35 -18.51
CA SER A 31 0.84 7.42 -17.87
C SER A 31 1.25 8.48 -18.88
N THR A 32 1.18 9.74 -18.48
CA THR A 32 1.46 10.88 -19.36
C THR A 32 2.68 11.67 -18.91
N PHE A 33 3.22 12.48 -19.82
CA PHE A 33 4.39 13.32 -19.57
C PHE A 33 4.16 14.75 -20.06
N THR A 34 4.97 15.67 -19.54
CA THR A 34 5.10 17.05 -20.00
C THR A 34 6.55 17.34 -20.35
N VAL A 35 6.77 18.37 -21.16
CA VAL A 35 8.11 18.89 -21.47
C VAL A 35 8.16 20.31 -20.93
N ASP A 36 9.13 20.61 -20.09
CA ASP A 36 9.32 21.97 -19.57
C ASP A 36 10.08 22.88 -20.55
N ASP A 37 10.17 24.16 -20.22
CA ASP A 37 10.87 25.16 -21.04
C ASP A 37 12.37 24.88 -21.19
N SER A 38 12.95 24.04 -20.33
CA SER A 38 14.35 23.59 -20.42
C SER A 38 14.53 22.40 -21.38
N GLY A 39 13.43 21.84 -21.91
CA GLY A 39 13.42 20.64 -22.74
C GLY A 39 13.45 19.33 -21.96
N THR A 40 13.31 19.38 -20.63
CA THR A 40 13.29 18.19 -19.77
C THR A 40 11.91 17.54 -19.83
N VAL A 41 11.89 16.22 -20.04
CA VAL A 41 10.66 15.41 -20.04
C VAL A 41 10.36 14.96 -18.61
N ASN A 42 9.18 15.33 -18.10
CA ASN A 42 8.72 15.03 -16.75
C ASN A 42 7.46 14.16 -16.79
N ILE A 43 7.42 13.08 -16.02
CA ILE A 43 6.18 12.31 -15.83
C ILE A 43 5.20 13.16 -15.02
N GLU A 44 3.97 13.32 -15.54
CA GLU A 44 2.90 14.10 -14.90
C GLU A 44 2.16 13.26 -13.87
N ARG A 45 1.75 12.03 -14.25
CA ARG A 45 1.13 11.05 -13.36
C ARG A 45 1.53 9.64 -13.78
N LEU A 46 2.00 8.85 -12.82
CA LEU A 46 2.34 7.46 -13.04
C LEU A 46 1.15 6.59 -12.60
N VAL A 47 0.37 6.14 -13.57
CA VAL A 47 -0.82 5.32 -13.35
C VAL A 47 -0.57 3.87 -13.74
N THR A 48 -1.39 2.98 -13.20
CA THR A 48 -1.44 1.58 -13.62
C THR A 48 -2.35 1.41 -14.83
N THR A 49 -2.30 0.24 -15.47
CA THR A 49 -3.25 -0.15 -16.53
C THR A 49 -4.53 -0.75 -15.96
N TYR A 50 -4.77 -0.65 -14.65
CA TYR A 50 -5.97 -1.18 -14.00
C TYR A 50 -7.16 -0.28 -14.32
N GLN A 51 -8.19 -0.84 -14.94
CA GLN A 51 -9.41 -0.11 -15.32
C GLN A 51 -10.69 -0.75 -14.78
N GLU A 52 -10.72 -2.08 -14.66
CA GLU A 52 -11.90 -2.83 -14.27
C GLU A 52 -11.57 -3.75 -13.10
N ASN A 53 -12.55 -3.91 -12.21
CA ASN A 53 -12.50 -4.91 -11.15
C ASN A 53 -12.76 -6.33 -11.69
N ALA A 54 -12.71 -7.33 -10.80
CA ALA A 54 -12.92 -8.73 -11.18
C ALA A 54 -14.31 -9.01 -11.78
N GLU A 55 -15.28 -8.11 -11.60
CA GLU A 55 -16.65 -8.20 -12.14
C GLU A 55 -16.81 -7.46 -13.47
N GLY A 56 -15.74 -6.85 -14.02
CA GLY A 56 -15.78 -6.07 -15.25
C GLY A 56 -16.39 -4.68 -15.07
N VAL A 57 -16.48 -4.18 -13.83
CA VAL A 57 -17.00 -2.85 -13.52
C VAL A 57 -15.82 -1.87 -13.45
N PRO A 58 -15.94 -0.65 -14.02
CA PRO A 58 -14.91 0.38 -13.88
C PRO A 58 -14.56 0.65 -12.42
N ASP A 59 -13.27 0.56 -12.08
CA ASP A 59 -12.75 0.75 -10.73
C ASP A 59 -11.39 1.47 -10.78
N ASP A 60 -11.28 2.56 -10.02
CA ASP A 60 -10.09 3.41 -9.95
C ASP A 60 -9.24 3.17 -8.69
N SER A 61 -9.61 2.17 -7.86
CA SER A 61 -8.92 1.84 -6.59
C SER A 61 -7.41 1.61 -6.73
N TYR A 62 -6.94 1.18 -7.90
CA TYR A 62 -5.52 0.96 -8.20
C TYR A 62 -5.01 1.83 -9.35
N LEU A 63 -5.70 2.92 -9.71
CA LEU A 63 -5.29 3.80 -10.79
C LEU A 63 -3.90 4.38 -10.52
N ASP A 64 -3.65 4.84 -9.29
CA ASP A 64 -2.37 5.43 -8.88
C ASP A 64 -1.38 4.37 -8.41
N ILE A 65 -0.16 4.41 -8.96
CA ILE A 65 0.90 3.47 -8.61
C ILE A 65 1.39 3.67 -7.17
N GLU A 66 1.29 4.89 -6.64
CA GLU A 66 1.74 5.23 -5.30
C GLU A 66 1.00 4.40 -4.24
N THR A 67 -0.29 4.14 -4.44
CA THR A 67 -1.11 3.28 -3.58
C THR A 67 -0.58 1.85 -3.58
N LEU A 68 -0.25 1.30 -4.76
CA LEU A 68 0.34 -0.04 -4.87
C LEU A 68 1.73 -0.11 -4.25
N MET A 69 2.57 0.90 -4.47
CA MET A 69 3.92 0.95 -3.87
C MET A 69 3.84 1.01 -2.35
N THR A 70 2.95 1.84 -1.81
CA THR A 70 2.69 1.94 -0.37
C THR A 70 2.20 0.60 0.18
N ALA A 71 1.28 -0.06 -0.53
CA ALA A 71 0.79 -1.39 -0.16
C ALA A 71 1.90 -2.43 -0.13
N MET A 72 2.75 -2.48 -1.17
CA MET A 72 3.89 -3.39 -1.23
C MET A 72 4.85 -3.19 -0.05
N ILE A 73 5.20 -1.93 0.25
CA ILE A 73 6.09 -1.60 1.37
C ILE A 73 5.48 -2.06 2.69
N CYS A 74 4.22 -1.71 2.96
CA CYS A 74 3.54 -2.04 4.22
C CYS A 74 3.38 -3.54 4.44
N LEU A 75 2.99 -4.28 3.39
CA LEU A 75 2.79 -5.73 3.47
C LEU A 75 4.13 -6.46 3.67
N GLN A 76 5.18 -6.04 2.96
CA GLN A 76 6.51 -6.62 3.12
C GLN A 76 7.09 -6.32 4.51
N ASP A 77 6.93 -5.09 4.98
CA ASP A 77 7.33 -4.67 6.32
C ASP A 77 6.65 -5.51 7.41
N MET A 78 5.32 -5.63 7.35
CA MET A 78 4.53 -6.41 8.31
C MET A 78 4.96 -7.88 8.32
N ARG A 79 5.19 -8.47 7.14
CA ARG A 79 5.65 -9.86 7.02
C ARG A 79 7.00 -10.07 7.68
N ILE A 80 7.99 -9.19 7.41
CA ILE A 80 9.32 -9.29 8.00
C ILE A 80 9.25 -9.10 9.52
N TYR A 81 8.48 -8.10 9.97
CA TYR A 81 8.31 -7.80 11.39
C TYR A 81 7.76 -9.01 12.16
N LEU A 82 6.63 -9.56 11.71
CA LEU A 82 5.99 -10.72 12.37
C LEU A 82 6.89 -11.96 12.33
N ALA A 83 7.55 -12.23 11.19
CA ALA A 83 8.48 -13.34 11.08
C ALA A 83 9.67 -13.19 12.05
N SER A 84 10.24 -11.99 12.18
CA SER A 84 11.36 -11.73 13.10
C SER A 84 10.97 -11.87 14.57
N MET A 85 9.75 -11.50 14.93
CA MET A 85 9.26 -11.50 16.31
C MET A 85 8.85 -12.90 16.78
N PHE A 86 8.26 -13.71 15.89
CA PHE A 86 7.67 -15.00 16.25
C PHE A 86 8.38 -16.22 15.64
N ALA A 87 9.56 -16.04 15.04
CA ALA A 87 10.36 -17.14 14.50
C ALA A 87 10.65 -18.21 15.58
N GLY A 88 10.21 -19.44 15.33
CA GLY A 88 10.45 -20.58 16.21
C GLY A 88 9.64 -20.57 17.52
N PHE A 89 8.57 -19.78 17.60
CA PHE A 89 7.66 -19.81 18.74
C PHE A 89 6.68 -20.98 18.65
N ILE A 90 6.34 -21.54 19.80
CA ILE A 90 5.29 -22.55 19.94
C ILE A 90 3.94 -21.85 19.97
N LEU A 91 3.03 -22.26 19.09
CA LEU A 91 1.66 -21.73 19.08
C LEU A 91 0.81 -22.46 20.12
N VAL A 92 0.31 -21.72 21.11
CA VAL A 92 -0.59 -22.23 22.16
C VAL A 92 -1.98 -21.61 22.03
N ALA A 93 -2.99 -22.23 22.67
CA ALA A 93 -4.36 -21.73 22.66
C ALA A 93 -4.45 -20.35 23.35
N ASP A 94 -5.36 -19.50 22.90
CA ASP A 94 -5.62 -18.20 23.54
C ASP A 94 -6.01 -18.39 25.02
N GLY A 95 -5.51 -17.51 25.90
CA GLY A 95 -5.71 -17.62 27.35
C GLY A 95 -4.73 -18.56 28.08
N THR A 96 -3.88 -19.30 27.35
CA THR A 96 -2.80 -20.08 27.97
C THR A 96 -1.85 -19.18 28.75
N LYS A 97 -1.54 -19.54 30.00
CA LYS A 97 -0.52 -18.83 30.79
C LYS A 97 0.87 -19.19 30.25
N ILE A 98 1.54 -18.20 29.67
CA ILE A 98 2.92 -18.31 29.18
C ILE A 98 3.86 -17.85 30.28
N SER A 99 4.78 -18.71 30.72
CA SER A 99 5.81 -18.33 31.69
C SER A 99 6.82 -17.36 31.07
N ALA A 100 7.38 -16.48 31.90
CA ALA A 100 8.41 -15.56 31.45
C ALA A 100 9.61 -16.33 30.88
N GLY A 101 10.03 -15.98 29.66
CA GLY A 101 11.14 -16.62 28.94
C GLY A 101 10.75 -17.84 28.08
N ALA A 102 9.51 -18.33 28.14
CA ALA A 102 9.06 -19.38 27.24
C ALA A 102 8.88 -18.84 25.81
N LYS A 103 9.39 -19.58 24.82
CA LYS A 103 9.17 -19.30 23.39
C LYS A 103 7.79 -19.81 22.95
N ALA A 104 6.73 -19.23 23.50
CA ALA A 104 5.37 -19.54 23.12
C ALA A 104 4.59 -18.26 22.81
N THR A 105 3.61 -18.37 21.91
CA THR A 105 2.74 -17.26 21.50
C THR A 105 1.32 -17.75 21.28
N THR A 106 0.38 -16.81 21.27
CA THR A 106 -1.03 -17.05 20.96
C THR A 106 -1.43 -16.27 19.71
N ALA A 107 -2.54 -16.63 19.07
CA ALA A 107 -3.05 -15.87 17.94
C ALA A 107 -3.34 -14.41 18.36
N GLN A 108 -3.91 -14.21 19.55
CA GLN A 108 -4.16 -12.87 20.09
C GLN A 108 -2.88 -12.05 20.30
N LEU A 109 -1.77 -12.66 20.75
CA LEU A 109 -0.50 -11.95 20.92
C LEU A 109 0.09 -11.53 19.57
N ILE A 110 0.00 -12.38 18.56
CA ILE A 110 0.40 -12.06 17.18
C ILE A 110 -0.48 -10.91 16.64
N GLY A 111 -1.79 -10.96 16.85
CA GLY A 111 -2.71 -9.89 16.48
C GLY A 111 -2.34 -8.55 17.13
N LYS A 112 -2.02 -8.55 18.43
CA LYS A 112 -1.57 -7.33 19.13
C LYS A 112 -0.26 -6.79 18.57
N ALA A 113 0.70 -7.65 18.23
CA ALA A 113 1.94 -7.22 17.58
C ALA A 113 1.69 -6.64 16.18
N CYS A 114 0.78 -7.24 15.40
CA CYS A 114 0.36 -6.71 14.11
C CYS A 114 -0.27 -5.31 14.24
N ALA A 115 -1.22 -5.12 15.17
CA ALA A 115 -1.83 -3.82 15.44
C ALA A 115 -0.78 -2.77 15.90
N ALA A 116 0.17 -3.16 16.73
CA ALA A 116 1.26 -2.28 17.16
C ALA A 116 2.16 -1.87 15.98
N ARG A 117 2.49 -2.80 15.08
CA ARG A 117 3.27 -2.49 13.87
C ARG A 117 2.51 -1.59 12.92
N TYR A 118 1.21 -1.81 12.74
CA TYR A 118 0.36 -0.95 11.92
C TYR A 118 0.31 0.48 12.47
N ASN A 119 0.23 0.65 13.79
CA ASN A 119 0.31 1.97 14.42
C ASN A 119 1.67 2.65 14.13
N TRP A 120 2.77 1.89 14.15
CA TRP A 120 4.06 2.41 13.70
C TRP A 120 4.05 2.81 12.23
N GLN A 121 3.46 2.01 11.32
CA GLN A 121 3.32 2.38 9.90
C GLN A 121 2.49 3.67 9.72
N CYS A 122 1.47 3.89 10.56
CA CYS A 122 0.72 5.15 10.58
C CYS A 122 1.60 6.34 11.00
N SER A 123 2.51 6.15 11.96
CA SER A 123 3.47 7.19 12.34
C SER A 123 4.46 7.54 11.21
N GLN A 124 4.66 6.64 10.25
CA GLN A 124 5.49 6.88 9.06
C GLN A 124 4.69 7.52 7.90
N LEU A 125 3.40 7.79 8.11
CA LEU A 125 2.48 8.34 7.09
C LEU A 125 2.22 7.40 5.90
N TRP A 126 2.43 6.09 6.06
CA TRP A 126 2.13 5.11 5.01
C TRP A 126 0.68 4.59 5.09
N ALA A 127 0.14 4.56 6.30
CA ALA A 127 -1.18 4.06 6.61
C ALA A 127 -1.92 5.03 7.55
N GLN A 128 -3.22 4.84 7.73
CA GLN A 128 -4.05 5.72 8.53
C GLN A 128 -5.06 4.94 9.39
N ASN A 129 -5.80 5.62 10.28
CA ASN A 129 -6.88 5.02 11.06
C ASN A 129 -6.49 3.77 11.90
N ALA A 130 -5.36 3.84 12.61
CA ALA A 130 -4.85 2.74 13.44
C ALA A 130 -5.88 2.16 14.44
N ALA A 131 -6.77 3.01 14.98
CA ALA A 131 -7.83 2.57 15.89
C ALA A 131 -8.85 1.66 15.19
N THR A 132 -9.27 2.01 13.98
CA THR A 132 -10.19 1.20 13.15
C THR A 132 -9.54 -0.11 12.76
N PHE A 133 -8.27 -0.07 12.34
CA PHE A 133 -7.52 -1.29 12.03
C PHE A 133 -7.48 -2.24 13.24
N ALA A 134 -7.14 -1.73 14.42
CA ALA A 134 -7.07 -2.55 15.64
C ALA A 134 -8.43 -3.14 16.05
N ALA A 135 -9.53 -2.44 15.79
CA ALA A 135 -10.88 -2.92 16.08
C ALA A 135 -11.37 -4.00 15.11
N SER A 136 -10.97 -3.91 13.83
CA SER A 136 -11.41 -4.82 12.77
C SER A 136 -10.43 -5.96 12.48
N LEU A 137 -9.21 -5.91 13.04
CA LEU A 137 -8.21 -6.96 12.92
C LEU A 137 -8.74 -8.28 13.52
N GLN A 138 -8.65 -9.37 12.75
CA GLN A 138 -8.97 -10.70 13.24
C GLN A 138 -7.74 -11.59 13.23
N SER A 139 -7.47 -12.24 14.37
CA SER A 139 -6.41 -13.25 14.52
C SER A 139 -7.02 -14.57 14.95
N GLN A 140 -6.87 -15.61 14.16
CA GLN A 140 -7.45 -16.93 14.43
C GLN A 140 -6.38 -18.02 14.35
N ASN A 141 -6.29 -18.86 15.38
CA ASN A 141 -5.48 -20.07 15.33
C ASN A 141 -6.24 -21.13 14.51
N GLN A 142 -5.73 -21.48 13.34
CA GLN A 142 -6.35 -22.45 12.43
C GLN A 142 -5.93 -23.91 12.73
N GLY A 143 -5.14 -24.13 13.78
CA GLY A 143 -4.52 -25.41 14.04
C GLY A 143 -3.32 -25.67 13.13
N GLY A 144 -2.61 -26.79 13.36
CA GLY A 144 -1.45 -27.16 12.55
C GLY A 144 -0.27 -26.18 12.60
N GLY A 145 -0.22 -25.29 13.61
CA GLY A 145 0.81 -24.24 13.70
C GLY A 145 0.55 -23.02 12.82
N GLN A 146 -0.65 -22.88 12.26
CA GLN A 146 -1.02 -21.77 11.38
C GLN A 146 -1.90 -20.75 12.09
N VAL A 147 -1.63 -19.47 11.85
CA VAL A 147 -2.46 -18.34 12.32
C VAL A 147 -2.93 -17.57 11.11
N PHE A 148 -4.25 -17.38 11.01
CA PHE A 148 -4.87 -16.52 10.02
C PHE A 148 -5.00 -15.11 10.57
N LEU A 149 -4.60 -14.12 9.78
CA LEU A 149 -4.71 -12.69 10.10
C LEU A 149 -5.50 -11.98 9.00
N LEU A 150 -6.68 -11.46 9.33
CA LEU A 150 -7.41 -10.54 8.47
C LEU A 150 -6.98 -9.11 8.80
N MET A 151 -6.20 -8.50 7.93
CA MET A 151 -5.63 -7.16 8.12
C MET A 151 -6.34 -6.15 7.20
N PRO A 152 -7.29 -5.36 7.71
CA PRO A 152 -8.02 -4.37 6.91
C PRO A 152 -7.18 -3.10 6.72
N TYR A 153 -6.20 -3.16 5.82
CA TYR A 153 -5.30 -2.04 5.54
C TYR A 153 -6.07 -0.83 4.97
N ASP A 154 -5.80 0.33 5.55
CA ASP A 154 -6.17 1.65 5.04
C ASP A 154 -4.88 2.44 4.79
N PHE A 155 -4.59 2.72 3.51
CA PHE A 155 -3.36 3.39 3.07
C PHE A 155 -3.55 4.90 3.01
N ALA A 156 -2.48 5.65 3.25
CA ALA A 156 -2.50 7.09 3.05
C ALA A 156 -2.54 7.43 1.55
N ASN A 157 -3.36 8.43 1.19
CA ASN A 157 -3.49 8.90 -0.19
C ASN A 157 -2.61 10.13 -0.45
N GLN A 158 -2.17 10.28 -1.70
CA GLN A 158 -1.44 11.46 -2.15
C GLN A 158 -2.41 12.65 -2.34
N LEU A 159 -2.02 13.83 -1.85
CA LEU A 159 -2.79 15.06 -2.07
C LEU A 159 -2.48 15.63 -3.46
N TRP A 160 -3.49 15.68 -4.33
CA TRP A 160 -3.34 16.18 -5.70
C TRP A 160 -4.04 17.52 -5.96
N VAL A 161 -5.28 17.67 -5.48
CA VAL A 161 -6.13 18.83 -5.74
C VAL A 161 -6.84 19.24 -4.46
N ILE A 162 -6.90 20.55 -4.21
CA ILE A 162 -7.78 21.14 -3.20
C ILE A 162 -9.02 21.63 -3.94
N ALA A 163 -10.12 20.90 -3.82
CA ALA A 163 -11.42 21.34 -4.29
C ALA A 163 -12.14 22.10 -3.16
N GLY A 164 -12.78 23.23 -3.49
CA GLY A 164 -13.55 24.07 -2.58
C GLY A 164 -14.96 24.29 -3.07
#